data_AF-M6K1T2-F1
#
_entry.id   AF-M6K1T2-F1
#
_cell.length_a   1.000
_cell.length_b   1.000
_cell.length_c   1.000
_cell.angle_alpha   90.00
_cell.angle_beta   90.00
_cell.angle_gamma   90.00
#
_symmetry.space_group_name_H-M   'P 1'
#
loop_
_entity.id
_entity.type
_entity.pdbx_description
1 polymer ?
#
loop_
_entity_poly.entity_id
_entity_poly.type
_entity_poly.pdbx_seq_one_letter_code
_entity_poly.pdbx_strand_id
1 'polypeptide(L)'
;MILSLFTSCQNVQVSFAQKPPKSCMPPILRRQCKNDLEERARLNAQPPKVHVVSQSFYFWGMIPKKHHVNVSDYCTNEIKEIRQYSTFLDSLYEQLTLGIYTPRTLNLTCYN
;
A
#
# COMPACT_ATOMS: atom_id res chain seq x y z
N MET A 1 28.84 -2.85 24.01
CA MET A 1 28.03 -3.58 23.01
C MET A 1 27.74 -2.64 21.87
N ILE A 2 28.28 -2.93 20.69
CA ILE A 2 28.09 -2.13 19.48
C ILE A 2 26.65 -2.34 19.02
N LEU A 3 25.80 -1.32 19.13
CA LEU A 3 24.51 -1.27 18.45
C LEU A 3 24.81 -1.13 16.95
N SER A 4 25.03 -2.26 16.29
CA SER A 4 24.89 -2.35 14.84
C SER A 4 23.44 -2.03 14.50
N LEU A 5 23.21 -0.77 14.14
CA LEU A 5 21.97 -0.30 13.55
C LEU A 5 21.84 -0.98 12.18
N PHE A 6 21.29 -2.18 12.18
CA PHE A 6 20.73 -2.78 10.97
C PHE A 6 19.62 -1.85 10.51
N THR A 7 19.91 -1.01 9.53
CA THR A 7 18.92 -0.17 8.84
C THR A 7 18.03 -1.07 7.98
N SER A 8 17.18 -1.84 8.65
CA SER A 8 16.06 -2.53 8.03
C SER A 8 15.11 -1.45 7.51
N CYS A 9 14.91 -1.36 6.19
CA CYS A 9 13.87 -0.51 5.60
C CYS A 9 12.51 -1.11 5.97
N GLN A 10 12.03 -0.79 7.17
CA GLN A 10 10.81 -1.32 7.77
C GLN A 10 9.55 -0.55 7.36
N ASN A 11 9.73 0.63 6.78
CA ASN A 11 8.68 1.51 6.32
C ASN A 11 8.86 1.74 4.82
N VAL A 12 7.88 1.31 4.03
CA VAL A 12 7.88 1.47 2.58
C VAL A 12 6.54 2.05 2.18
N GLN A 13 6.60 3.11 1.38
CA GLN A 13 5.42 3.77 0.84
C GLN A 13 5.59 3.83 -0.68
N VAL A 14 4.63 3.28 -1.40
CA VAL A 14 4.60 3.28 -2.86
C VAL A 14 3.25 3.83 -3.30
N SER A 15 3.30 4.91 -4.08
CA SER A 15 2.10 5.55 -4.63
C SER A 15 2.02 5.30 -6.13
N PHE A 16 0.81 5.04 -6.63
CA PHE A 16 0.56 4.77 -8.05
C PHE A 16 -0.31 5.87 -8.65
N ALA A 17 0.06 6.31 -9.85
CA ALA A 17 -0.74 7.25 -10.62
C ALA A 17 -1.94 6.55 -11.25
N GLN A 18 -3.12 7.17 -11.22
CA GLN A 18 -4.29 6.68 -11.93
C GLN A 18 -4.05 6.68 -13.44
N LYS A 19 -4.56 5.67 -14.14
CA LYS A 19 -4.56 5.68 -15.59
C LYS A 19 -5.62 6.66 -16.13
N PRO A 20 -5.34 7.34 -17.24
CA PRO A 20 -6.33 8.23 -17.85
C PRO A 20 -7.60 7.44 -18.24
N PRO A 21 -8.79 8.09 -18.23
CA PRO A 21 -10.02 7.45 -18.66
C PRO A 21 -9.95 7.05 -20.13
N LYS A 22 -10.66 5.98 -20.50
CA LYS A 22 -10.71 5.48 -21.89
C LYS A 22 -11.18 6.55 -22.88
N SER A 23 -12.05 7.46 -22.44
CA SER A 23 -12.55 8.60 -23.23
C SER A 23 -11.46 9.63 -23.57
N CYS A 24 -10.34 9.65 -22.83
CA CYS A 24 -9.22 10.56 -23.06
C CYS A 24 -8.17 10.02 -24.05
N MET A 25 -8.29 8.76 -24.51
CA MET A 25 -7.38 8.20 -25.52
C MET A 25 -7.62 8.77 -26.93
N PRO A 26 -8.85 8.75 -27.48
CA PRO A 26 -9.10 9.32 -28.81
C PRO A 26 -9.41 10.83 -28.74
N PRO A 27 -8.85 11.66 -29.65
CA PRO A 27 -9.04 13.11 -29.65
C PRO A 27 -10.48 13.57 -29.94
N ILE A 28 -11.31 12.68 -30.52
CA ILE A 28 -12.71 12.94 -30.88
C ILE A 28 -13.59 13.10 -29.62
N LEU A 29 -13.24 12.43 -28.52
CA LEU A 29 -14.03 12.36 -27.28
C LEU A 29 -13.62 13.39 -26.24
N ARG A 30 -12.98 14.50 -26.65
CA ARG A 30 -12.43 15.53 -25.76
C ARG A 30 -13.43 16.09 -24.74
N ARG A 31 -14.71 16.26 -25.13
CA ARG A 31 -15.77 16.71 -24.22
C ARG A 31 -16.09 15.67 -23.15
N GLN A 32 -16.20 14.40 -23.54
CA GLN A 32 -16.50 13.30 -22.63
C GLN A 32 -15.33 13.02 -21.68
N CYS A 33 -14.09 13.10 -22.19
CA CYS A 33 -12.88 13.07 -21.37
C CYS A 33 -12.90 14.13 -20.25
N LYS A 34 -13.33 15.36 -20.55
CA LYS A 34 -13.43 16.43 -19.54
C LYS A 34 -14.45 16.09 -18.45
N ASN A 35 -15.62 15.58 -18.83
CA ASN A 35 -16.67 15.21 -17.90
C ASN A 35 -16.22 14.03 -17.00
N ASP A 36 -15.61 13.00 -17.58
CA ASP A 36 -15.11 11.84 -16.84
C ASP A 36 -13.97 12.22 -15.88
N LEU A 37 -13.13 13.18 -16.26
CA LEU A 37 -12.09 13.74 -15.38
C LEU A 37 -12.69 14.50 -14.20
N GLU A 38 -13.74 15.28 -14.44
CA GLU A 38 -14.43 16.04 -13.39
C GLU A 38 -15.18 15.11 -12.43
N GLU A 39 -15.85 14.08 -12.95
CA GLU A 39 -16.50 13.06 -12.13
C GLU A 39 -15.49 12.30 -11.25
N ARG A 40 -14.35 11.89 -11.83
CA ARG A 40 -13.25 11.30 -11.06
C ARG A 40 -12.69 12.24 -10.01
N ALA A 41 -12.56 13.53 -10.30
CA ALA A 41 -12.11 14.51 -9.31
C ALA A 41 -13.09 14.59 -8.13
N ARG A 42 -14.40 14.50 -8.40
CA ARG A 42 -15.44 14.45 -7.36
C ARG A 42 -15.41 13.16 -6.54
N LEU A 43 -15.16 12.01 -7.17
CA LEU A 43 -15.00 10.73 -6.47
C LEU A 43 -13.73 10.69 -5.62
N ASN A 44 -12.61 11.18 -6.15
CA ASN A 44 -11.33 11.27 -5.46
C ASN A 44 -11.32 12.31 -4.31
N ALA A 45 -12.27 13.25 -4.30
CA ALA A 45 -12.45 14.18 -3.19
C ALA A 45 -13.04 13.49 -1.94
N GLN A 46 -13.67 12.33 -2.11
CA GLN A 46 -14.14 11.51 -0.99
C GLN A 46 -12.96 10.77 -0.33
N PRO A 47 -13.03 10.48 0.98
CA PRO A 47 -11.97 9.76 1.67
C PRO A 47 -11.80 8.36 1.03
N PRO A 48 -10.58 8.01 0.60
CA PRO A 48 -10.33 6.72 -0.03
C PRO A 48 -10.51 5.59 0.97
N LYS A 49 -10.97 4.43 0.48
CA LYS A 49 -11.09 3.23 1.31
C LYS A 49 -9.70 2.67 1.64
N VAL A 50 -9.42 2.50 2.93
CA VAL A 50 -8.16 1.93 3.43
C VAL A 50 -8.41 0.51 3.93
N HIS A 51 -7.67 -0.45 3.39
CA HIS A 51 -7.67 -1.84 3.81
C HIS A 51 -6.38 -2.17 4.55
N VAL A 52 -6.49 -2.71 5.76
CA VAL A 52 -5.35 -3.09 6.60
C VAL A 52 -5.15 -4.60 6.52
N VAL A 53 -3.95 -5.03 6.13
CA VAL A 53 -3.58 -6.44 6.01
C VAL A 53 -2.36 -6.68 6.90
N SER A 54 -2.50 -7.58 7.89
CA SER A 54 -1.41 -7.99 8.74
C SER A 54 -0.52 -9.01 8.02
N GLN A 55 0.78 -8.79 8.02
CA GLN A 55 1.78 -9.67 7.42
C GLN A 55 2.72 -10.21 8.51
N SER A 56 2.73 -11.52 8.69
CA SER A 56 3.63 -12.18 9.63
C SER A 56 4.94 -12.52 8.94
N PHE A 57 6.04 -11.89 9.38
CA PHE A 57 7.39 -12.29 9.01
C PHE A 57 8.10 -12.94 10.19
N TYR A 58 9.13 -13.72 9.88
CA TYR A 58 9.92 -14.49 10.81
C TYR A 58 11.41 -14.28 10.54
N PHE A 59 12.23 -14.54 11.57
CA PHE A 59 13.69 -14.44 11.52
C PHE A 59 14.15 -13.07 11.01
N TRP A 60 13.89 -12.01 11.78
CA TRP A 60 14.27 -10.62 11.49
C TRP A 60 13.72 -10.11 10.15
N GLY A 61 12.60 -10.67 9.70
CA GLY A 61 12.01 -10.33 8.40
C GLY A 61 12.60 -11.07 7.20
N MET A 62 13.46 -12.07 7.39
CA MET A 62 14.05 -12.84 6.28
C MET A 62 13.08 -13.84 5.64
N ILE A 63 12.08 -14.31 6.41
CA ILE A 63 11.14 -15.34 5.97
C ILE A 63 9.71 -14.86 6.18
N PRO A 64 8.81 -14.90 5.18
CA PRO A 64 9.04 -15.27 3.78
C PRO A 64 9.75 -14.16 2.98
N LYS A 65 10.60 -14.54 2.01
CA LYS A 65 11.31 -13.57 1.12
C LYS A 65 10.37 -12.77 0.23
N LYS A 66 9.20 -13.32 -0.10
CA LYS A 66 8.17 -12.66 -0.93
C LYS A 66 6.82 -12.93 -0.29
N HIS A 67 6.09 -11.86 -0.02
CA HIS A 67 4.71 -11.94 0.42
C HIS A 67 3.82 -11.43 -0.73
N HIS A 68 3.06 -12.34 -1.33
CA HIS A 68 2.19 -12.01 -2.45
C HIS A 68 0.83 -11.60 -1.92
N VAL A 69 0.47 -10.33 -2.10
CA VAL A 69 -0.87 -9.82 -1.81
C VAL A 69 -1.54 -9.51 -3.14
N ASN A 70 -2.64 -10.21 -3.44
CA ASN A 70 -3.44 -9.88 -4.60
C ASN A 70 -4.29 -8.65 -4.27
N VAL A 71 -3.95 -7.52 -4.88
CA VAL A 71 -4.61 -6.26 -4.55
C VAL A 71 -6.03 -6.19 -5.12
N SER A 72 -6.32 -6.98 -6.15
CA SER A 72 -7.66 -7.07 -6.77
C SER A 72 -8.73 -7.59 -5.80
N ASP A 73 -8.32 -8.34 -4.77
CA ASP A 73 -9.23 -8.89 -3.76
C ASP A 73 -9.67 -7.81 -2.75
N TYR A 74 -8.91 -6.71 -2.63
CA TYR A 74 -9.17 -5.62 -1.70
C TYR A 74 -9.72 -4.39 -2.40
N CYS A 75 -9.11 -4.00 -3.52
CA CYS A 75 -9.52 -2.86 -4.33
C CYS A 75 -10.13 -3.35 -5.64
N THR A 76 -11.43 -3.14 -5.84
CA THR A 76 -12.07 -3.31 -7.16
C THR A 76 -11.63 -2.22 -8.15
N ASN A 77 -11.24 -1.07 -7.61
CA ASN A 77 -10.68 0.08 -8.33
C ASN A 77 -9.15 0.07 -8.34
N GLU A 78 -8.55 1.06 -9.01
CA GLU A 78 -7.10 1.24 -9.01
C GLU A 78 -6.56 1.56 -7.60
N ILE A 79 -5.31 1.17 -7.36
CA ILE A 79 -4.60 1.38 -6.09
C ILE A 79 -4.03 2.79 -6.11
N LYS A 80 -4.23 3.54 -5.03
CA LYS A 80 -3.62 4.86 -4.83
C LYS A 80 -2.26 4.73 -4.18
N GLU A 81 -2.22 4.01 -3.08
CA GLU A 81 -1.05 3.95 -2.23
C GLU A 81 -0.99 2.60 -1.51
N ILE A 82 0.23 2.09 -1.39
CA ILE A 82 0.56 0.93 -0.58
C ILE A 82 1.58 1.38 0.46
N ARG A 83 1.24 1.24 1.72
CA ARG A 83 2.10 1.62 2.84
C ARG A 83 2.33 0.43 3.76
N GLN A 84 3.56 -0.07 3.79
CA GLN A 84 3.99 -1.05 4.75
C GLN A 84 4.72 -0.35 5.90
N TYR A 85 4.35 -0.67 7.13
CA TYR A 85 4.98 -0.12 8.33
C TYR A 85 5.00 -1.14 9.47
N SER A 86 5.78 -0.82 10.49
CA SER A 86 5.81 -1.54 11.75
C SER A 86 5.44 -0.59 12.87
N THR A 87 4.61 -1.07 13.79
CA THR A 87 4.20 -0.31 14.95
C THR A 87 5.16 -0.53 16.12
N PHE A 88 5.02 0.30 17.16
CA PHE A 88 5.83 0.15 18.37
C PHE A 88 5.66 -1.24 19.02
N LEU A 89 4.43 -1.75 19.04
CA LEU A 89 4.13 -3.08 19.60
C LEU A 89 4.79 -4.18 18.77
N ASP A 90 4.80 -4.06 17.44
CA ASP A 90 5.44 -5.03 16.55
C ASP A 90 6.95 -5.14 16.86
N SER A 91 7.62 -4.00 17.09
CA SER A 91 9.03 -3.97 17.47
C SER A 91 9.28 -4.54 18.87
N LEU A 92 8.35 -4.35 19.81
CA LEU A 92 8.43 -4.94 21.13
C LEU A 92 8.32 -6.47 21.08
N TYR A 93 7.37 -6.99 20.29
CA TYR A 93 7.23 -8.43 20.05
C TYR A 93 8.45 -9.02 19.34
N GLU A 94 9.04 -8.30 18.40
CA GLU A 94 10.28 -8.70 17.74
C GLU A 94 11.42 -8.84 18.75
N GLN A 95 11.60 -7.88 19.66
CA GLN A 95 12.64 -7.94 20.70
C GLN A 95 12.40 -9.09 21.70
N LEU A 96 11.16 -9.26 22.16
CA LEU A 96 10.78 -10.35 23.08
C LEU A 96 11.00 -11.73 22.48
N THR A 97 10.76 -11.87 21.18
CA THR A 97 10.95 -13.13 20.45
C THR A 97 12.36 -13.28 19.88
N LEU A 98 13.31 -12.42 20.25
CA LEU A 98 14.69 -12.41 19.72
C LEU A 98 14.77 -12.34 18.18
N GLY A 99 13.78 -11.69 17.56
CA GLY A 99 13.62 -11.57 16.13
C GLY A 99 13.05 -12.81 15.45
N ILE A 100 12.51 -13.78 16.19
CA ILE A 100 11.84 -14.94 15.57
C ILE A 100 10.53 -14.49 14.92
N TYR A 101 9.78 -13.56 15.52
CA TYR A 101 8.51 -13.07 14.99
C TYR A 101 8.54 -11.55 14.80
N THR A 102 8.41 -11.12 13.55
CA THR A 102 8.49 -9.73 13.12
C THR A 102 7.21 -9.37 12.35
N PRO A 103 6.09 -9.08 13.03
CA PRO A 103 4.86 -8.69 12.36
C PRO A 103 5.03 -7.33 11.64
N ARG A 104 4.34 -7.17 10.52
CA ARG A 104 4.25 -5.95 9.73
C ARG A 104 2.81 -5.66 9.37
N THR A 105 2.49 -4.39 9.19
CA THR A 105 1.17 -3.96 8.75
C THR A 105 1.26 -3.35 7.35
N LEU A 106 0.38 -3.80 6.46
CA LEU A 106 0.24 -3.28 5.10
C LEU A 106 -1.09 -2.53 4.99
N ASN A 107 -1.03 -1.22 4.75
CA ASN A 107 -2.18 -0.41 4.40
C ASN A 107 -2.27 -0.27 2.88
N LEU A 108 -3.41 -0.69 2.34
CA LEU A 108 -3.79 -0.54 0.94
C LEU A 108 -4.82 0.58 0.85
N THR A 109 -4.46 1.67 0.21
CA THR A 109 -5.37 2.79 -0.06
C THR A 109 -5.84 2.67 -1.50
N CYS A 110 -7.14 2.47 -1.70
CA CYS A 110 -7.75 2.39 -3.04
C CYS A 110 -8.22 3.77 -3.50
N TYR A 111 -8.29 3.99 -4.80
CA TYR A 111 -9.10 5.07 -5.35
C TYR A 111 -10.59 4.74 -5.27
N ASN A 112 -11.41 5.78 -5.20
CA ASN A 112 -12.87 5.66 -5.13
C ASN A 112 -13.50 5.57 -6.53
#